data_AF-A0A7C3IW81-F1
#
_entry.id   AF-A0A7C3IW81-F1
#
_cell.length_a   1.000
_cell.length_b   1.000
_cell.length_c   1.000
_cell.angle_alpha   90.00
_cell.angle_beta   90.00
_cell.angle_gamma   90.00
#
_symmetry.space_group_name_H-M   'P 1'
#
loop_
_entity.id
_entity.type
_entity.pdbx_description
1 polymer ?
#
loop_
_entity_poly.entity_id
_entity_poly.type
_entity_poly.pdbx_seq_one_letter_code
_entity_poly.pdbx_strand_id
1 'polypeptide(L)'
;MPNHFHFLIKQITKYGLRGFMQSLLTRYTAYFNKKYDRVGSLFQGRYKAVMVKDDRQLLVLSRYIHRNPLEINANLVESFSSYADYLGLRKTTWLKPGIVLDFFNKKVAPEFNDTSSYKKFVEGEASGLWEVPDDLKLD
;
A
#
# COMPACT_ATOMS: atom_id res chain seq x y z
N MET A 1 8.01 0.79 8.44
CA MET A 1 8.75 1.61 7.43
C MET A 1 9.80 2.56 8.05
N PRO A 2 11.06 2.14 8.26
CA PRO A 2 12.13 3.04 7.79
C PRO A 2 13.02 2.42 6.70
N ASN A 3 12.99 1.10 6.54
CA ASN A 3 13.92 0.37 5.67
C ASN A 3 13.27 -0.35 4.48
N HIS A 4 11.94 -0.30 4.34
CA HIS A 4 11.18 -0.92 3.26
C HIS A 4 9.92 -0.11 2.94
N PHE A 5 9.26 -0.44 1.82
CA PHE A 5 7.99 0.16 1.40
C PHE A 5 7.06 -0.92 0.83
N HIS A 6 5.76 -0.65 0.89
CA HIS A 6 4.70 -1.53 0.39
C HIS A 6 3.90 -0.84 -0.71
N PHE A 7 3.58 -1.55 -1.78
CA PHE A 7 2.73 -1.06 -2.86
C PHE A 7 1.58 -2.01 -3.17
N LEU A 8 0.41 -1.42 -3.40
CA LEU A 8 -0.74 -2.08 -4.01
C LEU A 8 -0.85 -1.61 -5.46
N ILE A 9 -0.52 -2.50 -6.41
CA ILE A 9 -0.40 -2.15 -7.84
C ILE A 9 -1.36 -2.99 -8.67
N LYS A 10 -2.20 -2.31 -9.45
CA LYS A 10 -2.97 -2.94 -10.53
C LYS A 10 -2.11 -2.99 -11.79
N GLN A 11 -1.61 -4.17 -12.12
CA GLN A 11 -0.88 -4.40 -13.37
C GLN A 11 -1.83 -4.32 -14.57
N ILE A 12 -1.48 -3.54 -15.60
CA ILE A 12 -2.29 -3.36 -16.82
C ILE A 12 -1.84 -4.30 -17.96
N THR A 13 -0.56 -4.67 -18.00
CA THR A 13 0.02 -5.55 -19.03
C THR A 13 0.80 -6.69 -18.39
N LYS A 14 0.94 -7.84 -19.06
CA LYS A 14 1.58 -9.05 -18.51
C LYS A 14 2.94 -8.82 -17.82
N TYR A 15 3.73 -7.86 -18.29
CA TYR A 15 5.06 -7.54 -17.77
C TYR A 15 5.17 -6.15 -17.13
N GLY A 16 4.03 -5.48 -16.90
CA GLY A 16 3.98 -4.10 -16.42
C GLY A 16 4.64 -3.92 -15.05
N LEU A 17 4.37 -4.80 -14.08
CA LEU A 17 4.97 -4.73 -12.75
C LEU A 17 6.49 -4.90 -12.81
N ARG A 18 6.97 -5.86 -13.61
CA ARG A 18 8.41 -6.11 -13.78
C ARG A 18 9.12 -4.87 -14.31
N GLY A 19 8.62 -4.28 -15.39
CA GLY A 19 9.22 -3.08 -15.99
C GLY A 19 9.15 -1.87 -15.05
N PHE A 20 8.02 -1.69 -14.36
CA PHE A 20 7.83 -0.63 -13.37
C PHE A 20 8.84 -0.73 -12.24
N MET A 21 8.94 -1.89 -11.58
CA MET A 21 9.85 -2.08 -10.45
C MET A 21 11.33 -1.99 -10.87
N GLN A 22 11.69 -2.52 -12.05
CA GLN A 22 13.04 -2.37 -12.58
C GLN A 22 13.41 -0.89 -12.75
N SER A 23 12.54 -0.12 -13.41
CA SER A 23 12.77 1.31 -13.62
C SER A 23 12.86 2.09 -12.31
N LEU A 24 11.91 1.88 -11.39
CA LEU A 24 11.85 2.57 -10.11
C LEU A 24 13.12 2.33 -9.27
N LEU A 25 13.47 1.06 -9.05
CA LEU A 25 14.59 0.68 -8.19
C LEU A 25 15.94 1.13 -8.77
N THR A 26 16.15 0.97 -10.08
CA THR A 26 17.39 1.40 -10.75
C THR A 26 17.55 2.91 -10.69
N ARG A 27 16.51 3.68 -11.06
CA ARG A 27 16.59 5.15 -11.08
C ARG A 27 16.77 5.72 -9.67
N TYR A 28 16.08 5.15 -8.67
CA TYR A 28 16.24 5.60 -7.29
C TYR A 28 17.63 5.27 -6.73
N THR A 29 18.17 4.08 -7.01
CA THR A 29 19.54 3.71 -6.61
C THR A 29 20.57 4.66 -7.21
N ALA A 30 20.47 4.94 -8.53
CA ALA A 30 21.37 5.86 -9.20
C ALA A 30 21.28 7.29 -8.62
N TYR A 31 20.07 7.79 -8.39
CA TYR A 31 19.85 9.08 -7.75
C TYR A 31 20.45 9.14 -6.34
N PHE A 32 20.16 8.14 -5.50
CA PHE A 32 20.61 8.09 -4.11
C PHE A 32 22.14 8.03 -4.04
N ASN A 33 22.75 7.15 -4.83
CA ASN A 33 24.21 7.02 -4.91
C ASN A 33 24.87 8.32 -5.34
N LYS A 34 24.33 8.99 -6.37
CA LYS A 34 24.83 10.30 -6.81
C LYS A 34 24.66 11.38 -5.73
N LYS A 35 23.53 11.40 -5.04
CA LYS A 35 23.21 12.42 -4.02
C LYS A 35 24.10 12.32 -2.79
N TYR A 36 24.45 11.09 -2.38
CA TYR A 36 25.17 10.82 -1.14
C TYR A 36 26.60 10.32 -1.37
N ASP A 37 27.14 10.48 -2.58
CA ASP A 37 28.48 10.03 -2.99
C ASP A 37 28.78 8.57 -2.59
N ARG A 38 27.82 7.69 -2.90
CA ARG A 38 27.92 6.24 -2.63
C ARG A 38 28.09 5.45 -3.92
N VAL A 39 28.62 4.25 -3.78
CA VAL A 39 28.69 3.24 -4.84
C VAL A 39 28.06 1.92 -4.36
N GLY A 40 27.63 1.08 -5.31
CA GLY A 40 27.07 -0.24 -5.03
C GLY A 40 25.54 -0.28 -4.91
N SER A 41 25.04 -1.41 -4.42
CA SER A 41 23.60 -1.69 -4.27
C SER A 41 22.98 -0.90 -3.11
N LEU A 42 21.79 -0.35 -3.33
CA LEU A 42 21.00 0.30 -2.28
C LEU A 42 19.99 -0.67 -1.61
N PHE A 43 19.36 -1.53 -2.40
CA PHE A 43 18.34 -2.47 -1.94
C PHE A 43 18.95 -3.84 -1.63
N GLN A 44 18.42 -4.52 -0.61
CA GLN A 44 18.92 -5.84 -0.15
C GLN A 44 18.59 -6.99 -1.11
N GLY A 45 17.76 -6.78 -2.12
CA GLY A 45 17.39 -7.83 -3.07
C GLY A 45 16.35 -7.40 -4.09
N ARG A 46 15.76 -8.39 -4.77
CA ARG A 46 14.62 -8.19 -5.66
C ARG A 46 13.37 -7.86 -4.85
N TYR A 47 12.45 -7.12 -5.47
CA TYR A 47 11.12 -6.95 -4.89
C TYR A 47 10.41 -8.31 -4.74
N LYS A 48 9.60 -8.44 -3.69
CA LYS A 48 8.64 -9.54 -3.53
C LYS A 48 7.27 -9.06 -4.03
N ALA A 49 6.44 -9.97 -4.52
CA ALA A 49 5.08 -9.66 -4.95
C ALA A 49 4.15 -10.85 -4.74
N VAL A 50 2.92 -10.57 -4.30
CA VAL A 50 1.84 -11.54 -4.16
C VAL A 50 0.64 -11.06 -4.96
N MET A 51 -0.04 -12.00 -5.62
CA MET A 51 -1.25 -11.71 -6.38
C MET A 51 -2.45 -11.60 -5.45
N VAL A 52 -3.16 -10.48 -5.54
CA VAL A 52 -4.47 -10.30 -4.90
C VAL A 52 -5.51 -11.04 -5.72
N LYS A 53 -6.19 -12.00 -5.11
CA LYS A 53 -7.13 -12.93 -5.76
C LYS A 53 -8.59 -12.52 -5.64
N ASP A 54 -8.93 -11.77 -4.60
CA ASP A 54 -10.30 -11.37 -4.31
C ASP A 54 -10.38 -10.00 -3.61
N ASP A 55 -11.61 -9.50 -3.48
CA ASP A 55 -11.92 -8.19 -2.91
C ASP A 55 -11.58 -8.11 -1.41
N ARG A 56 -11.71 -9.22 -0.67
CA ARG A 56 -11.34 -9.25 0.74
C ARG A 56 -9.85 -9.06 0.91
N GLN A 57 -9.03 -9.77 0.12
CA GLN A 57 -7.57 -9.60 0.12
C GLN A 57 -7.18 -8.17 -0.25
N LEU A 58 -7.86 -7.57 -1.24
CA LEU A 58 -7.63 -6.18 -1.64
C LEU A 58 -7.83 -5.21 -0.47
N LEU A 59 -8.94 -5.34 0.25
CA LEU A 59 -9.30 -4.47 1.36
C LEU A 59 -8.37 -4.66 2.56
N VAL A 60 -8.11 -5.90 2.94
CA VAL A 60 -7.20 -6.25 4.05
C VAL A 60 -5.79 -5.73 3.78
N LEU A 61 -5.26 -5.89 2.56
CA LEU A 61 -3.96 -5.35 2.18
C LEU A 61 -3.93 -3.82 2.19
N SER A 62 -4.97 -3.16 1.69
CA SER A 62 -5.05 -1.70 1.73
C SER A 62 -4.97 -1.17 3.16
N ARG A 63 -5.70 -1.80 4.10
CA ARG A 63 -5.62 -1.48 5.53
C ARG A 63 -4.23 -1.72 6.10
N TYR A 64 -3.65 -2.89 5.82
CA TYR A 64 -2.31 -3.23 6.31
C TYR A 64 -1.25 -2.22 5.86
N ILE A 65 -1.25 -1.86 4.57
CA ILE A 65 -0.31 -0.88 4.02
C ILE A 65 -0.44 0.47 4.73
N HIS A 66 -1.66 0.95 4.97
CA HIS A 66 -1.88 2.23 5.64
C HIS A 66 -1.64 2.19 7.15
N ARG A 67 -1.70 1.01 7.78
CA ARG A 67 -1.35 0.83 9.21
C ARG A 67 0.13 0.55 9.46
N ASN A 68 0.90 0.10 8.47
CA ASN A 68 2.33 -0.20 8.65
C ASN A 68 3.14 0.97 9.26
N PRO A 69 2.84 2.26 8.98
CA PRO A 69 3.51 3.38 9.64
C PRO A 69 3.23 3.51 11.15
N LEU A 70 2.20 2.86 11.72
CA LEU A 70 1.86 3.00 13.15
C LEU A 70 3.00 2.63 14.09
N GLU A 71 3.91 1.76 13.65
CA GLU A 71 5.11 1.40 14.42
C GLU A 71 6.03 2.59 14.69
N ILE A 72 5.98 3.63 13.85
CA ILE A 72 6.89 4.79 13.90
C ILE A 72 6.16 6.14 13.96
N ASN A 73 4.87 6.20 13.64
CA ASN A 73 4.08 7.41 13.63
C ASN A 73 2.61 7.11 13.98
N ALA A 74 2.15 7.64 15.10
CA ALA A 74 0.76 7.52 15.53
C ALA A 74 -0.22 8.28 14.62
N ASN A 75 0.24 9.32 13.92
CA ASN A 75 -0.56 10.08 12.97
C ASN A 75 -0.44 9.48 11.56
N LEU A 76 -1.40 8.63 11.19
CA LEU A 76 -1.45 8.00 9.87
C LEU A 76 -1.60 8.99 8.72
N VAL A 77 -2.25 10.14 8.95
CA VAL A 77 -2.49 11.15 7.90
C VAL A 77 -1.18 11.82 7.47
N GLU A 78 -0.27 12.03 8.42
CA GLU A 78 1.05 12.64 8.18
C GLU A 78 2.15 11.61 7.89
N SER A 79 1.81 10.32 7.95
CA SER A 79 2.75 9.24 7.66
C SER A 79 3.14 9.20 6.18
N PHE A 80 4.28 8.56 5.88
CA PHE A 80 4.77 8.33 4.51
C PHE A 80 3.94 7.28 3.76
N SER A 81 2.64 7.50 3.62
CA SER A 81 1.70 6.61 2.96
C SER A 81 0.70 7.40 2.12
N SER A 82 -0.09 6.70 1.31
CA SER A 82 -1.19 7.29 0.54
C SER A 82 -2.49 7.47 1.34
N TYR A 83 -2.47 7.29 2.67
CA TYR A 83 -3.68 7.33 3.49
C TYR A 83 -4.40 8.69 3.39
N ALA A 84 -3.67 9.81 3.42
CA ALA A 84 -4.25 11.14 3.23
C ALA A 84 -5.00 11.30 1.89
N ASP A 85 -4.55 10.62 0.82
CA ASP A 85 -5.25 10.63 -0.47
C ASP A 85 -6.56 9.84 -0.42
N TYR A 86 -6.61 8.75 0.35
CA TYR A 86 -7.83 7.97 0.56
C TYR A 86 -8.87 8.72 1.41
N LEU A 87 -8.42 9.67 2.25
CA LEU A 87 -9.29 10.57 3.00
C LEU A 87 -9.67 11.84 2.22
N GLY A 88 -9.15 12.03 1.00
CA GLY A 88 -9.38 13.23 0.21
C GLY A 88 -8.64 14.49 0.70
N LEU A 89 -7.70 14.34 1.64
CA LEU A 89 -6.88 15.43 2.20
C LEU A 89 -5.68 15.76 1.31
N ARG A 90 -5.28 14.83 0.44
CA ARG A 90 -4.24 15.01 -0.58
C ARG A 90 -4.75 14.53 -1.93
N LYS A 91 -4.29 15.17 -3.00
CA LYS A 91 -4.63 14.79 -4.38
C LYS A 91 -3.39 14.41 -5.16
N THR A 92 -3.15 13.11 -5.29
CA THR A 92 -2.10 12.54 -6.14
C THR A 92 -2.69 12.03 -7.45
N THR A 93 -2.34 12.64 -8.58
CA THR A 93 -3.01 12.41 -9.89
C THR A 93 -2.86 10.99 -10.43
N TRP A 94 -1.71 10.36 -10.16
CA TRP A 94 -1.38 8.99 -10.59
C TRP A 94 -1.92 7.91 -9.65
N LEU A 95 -2.37 8.27 -8.45
CA LEU A 95 -2.99 7.34 -7.51
C LEU A 95 -4.48 7.17 -7.85
N LYS A 96 -4.99 5.94 -7.76
CA LYS A 96 -6.40 5.61 -8.05
C LYS A 96 -7.08 4.92 -6.84
N PRO A 97 -7.44 5.67 -5.78
CA PRO A 97 -8.06 5.09 -4.58
C PRO A 97 -9.45 4.50 -4.83
N GLY A 98 -10.14 4.91 -5.91
CA GLY A 98 -11.51 4.51 -6.22
C GLY A 98 -11.75 3.00 -6.21
N ILE A 99 -10.77 2.20 -6.66
CA ILE A 99 -10.91 0.74 -6.64
C ILE A 99 -11.15 0.17 -5.23
N VAL A 100 -10.65 0.84 -4.19
CA VAL A 100 -10.89 0.48 -2.79
C VAL A 100 -12.04 1.30 -2.21
N LEU A 101 -12.10 2.61 -2.47
CA LEU A 101 -13.12 3.49 -1.89
C LEU A 101 -14.53 3.16 -2.37
N ASP A 102 -14.69 2.56 -3.55
CA ASP A 102 -16.00 2.16 -4.08
C ASP A 102 -16.71 1.11 -3.21
N PHE A 103 -15.96 0.31 -2.44
CA PHE A 103 -16.52 -0.63 -1.46
C PHE A 103 -17.19 0.06 -0.26
N PHE A 104 -16.80 1.31 0.03
CA PHE A 104 -17.34 2.11 1.13
C PHE A 104 -18.41 3.10 0.66
N ASN A 105 -18.45 3.39 -0.63
CA ASN A 105 -19.45 4.27 -1.25
C ASN A 105 -20.76 3.54 -1.60
N LYS A 106 -20.68 2.23 -1.82
CA LYS A 106 -21.83 1.41 -2.19
C LYS A 106 -22.12 0.41 -1.07
N LYS A 107 -23.39 0.12 -0.78
CA LYS A 107 -23.83 -0.97 0.12
C LYS A 107 -23.48 -2.37 -0.44
N VAL A 108 -22.30 -2.54 -1.03
CA VAL A 108 -21.92 -3.67 -1.90
C VAL A 108 -21.30 -4.82 -1.11
N ALA A 109 -20.94 -4.59 0.16
CA ALA A 109 -20.40 -5.66 0.98
C ALA A 109 -21.04 -5.59 2.38
N PRO A 110 -22.09 -6.40 2.65
CA PRO A 110 -22.83 -6.39 3.92
C PRO A 110 -21.94 -6.64 5.15
N GLU A 111 -20.85 -7.37 4.96
CA GLU A 111 -19.80 -7.65 5.96
C GLU A 111 -18.91 -6.43 6.30
N PHE A 112 -19.02 -5.33 5.55
CA PHE A 112 -18.32 -4.06 5.78
C PHE A 112 -19.26 -2.91 6.21
N ASN A 113 -20.55 -3.21 6.45
CA ASN A 113 -21.57 -2.21 6.80
C ASN A 113 -21.31 -1.48 8.14
N ASP A 114 -20.52 -2.07 9.04
CA ASP A 114 -20.21 -1.44 10.34
C ASP A 114 -19.06 -0.40 10.25
N THR A 115 -18.33 -0.40 9.14
CA THR A 115 -17.30 0.61 8.82
C THR A 115 -17.82 1.56 7.76
N SER A 116 -18.69 2.50 8.16
CA SER A 116 -19.33 3.50 7.28
C SER A 116 -18.36 4.44 6.53
N SER A 117 -17.04 4.28 6.69
CA SER A 117 -16.00 5.02 5.96
C SER A 117 -14.67 4.27 5.96
N TYR A 118 -13.84 4.54 4.94
CA TYR A 118 -12.47 3.98 4.86
C TYR A 118 -11.62 4.30 6.10
N LYS A 119 -11.82 5.49 6.69
CA LYS A 119 -11.15 5.89 7.94
C LYS A 119 -11.45 4.91 9.08
N LYS A 120 -12.73 4.63 9.33
CA LYS A 120 -13.14 3.69 10.39
C LYS A 120 -12.58 2.29 10.13
N PHE A 121 -12.55 1.87 8.86
CA PHE A 121 -11.98 0.58 8.48
C PHE A 121 -10.49 0.48 8.78
N VAL A 122 -9.70 1.51 8.46
CA VAL A 122 -8.25 1.50 8.73
C VAL A 122 -7.95 1.63 10.23
N GLU A 123 -8.58 2.58 10.90
CA GLU A 123 -8.27 2.96 12.28
C GLU A 123 -8.98 2.11 13.34
N GLY A 124 -10.08 1.44 12.99
CA GLY A 124 -10.82 0.58 13.91
C GLY A 124 -10.03 -0.62 14.43
N GLU A 125 -10.57 -1.31 15.43
CA GLU A 125 -9.99 -2.57 15.90
C GLU A 125 -10.15 -3.68 14.86
N ALA A 126 -9.17 -4.58 14.80
CA ALA A 126 -9.26 -5.73 13.91
C ALA A 126 -9.96 -6.86 14.68
N SER A 127 -11.23 -7.14 14.38
CA SER A 127 -11.74 -8.51 14.57
C SER A 127 -10.90 -9.47 13.71
N GLY A 128 -10.69 -10.72 14.14
CA GLY A 128 -9.83 -11.71 13.43
C GLY A 128 -10.15 -11.92 11.94
N LEU A 129 -11.31 -11.46 11.47
CA LEU A 129 -11.68 -11.35 10.05
C LEU A 129 -10.74 -10.48 9.20
N TRP A 130 -9.98 -9.56 9.82
CA TRP A 130 -9.15 -8.55 9.15
C TRP A 130 -7.65 -8.80 9.25
N GLU A 131 -7.23 -9.94 9.81
CA GLU A 131 -5.83 -10.31 9.81
C GLU A 131 -5.35 -10.53 8.37
N VAL A 132 -4.18 -9.99 8.07
CA VAL A 132 -3.50 -10.27 6.80
C VAL A 132 -3.06 -11.72 6.84
N PRO A 133 -3.55 -12.57 5.92
CA PRO A 133 -3.05 -13.93 5.78
C PRO A 133 -1.53 -13.93 5.63
N ASP A 134 -0.85 -14.90 6.25
CA ASP A 134 0.61 -14.94 6.24
C ASP A 134 1.19 -15.07 4.82
N ASP A 135 0.43 -15.65 3.87
CA ASP A 135 0.83 -15.73 2.47
C ASP A 135 0.81 -14.38 1.73
N LEU A 136 0.18 -13.36 2.32
CA LEU A 136 0.18 -11.99 1.81
C LEU A 136 1.23 -11.09 2.46
N LYS A 137 1.84 -11.51 3.58
CA LYS A 137 2.92 -10.76 4.24
C LYS A 137 4.23 -11.03 3.50
N LEU A 138 4.91 -9.95 3.13
CA LEU A 138 6.15 -10.00 2.35
C LEU A 138 7.37 -9.47 3.11
N ASP A 139 7.22 -9.22 4.40
CA ASP A 139 8.29 -8.70 5.24
C ASP A 139 9.45 -9.70 5.36
#